data_AF-A4HU07-F1
#
_entry.id   AF-A4HU07-F1
#
_cell.length_a   1.000
_cell.length_b   1.000
_cell.length_c   1.000
_cell.angle_alpha   90.00
_cell.angle_beta   90.00
_cell.angle_gamma   90.00
#
_symmetry.space_group_name_H-M   'P 1'
#
loop_
_entity.id
_entity.type
_entity.pdbx_description
1 polymer ?
#
loop_
_entity_poly.entity_id
_entity_poly.type
_entity_poly.pdbx_seq_one_letter_code
_entity_poly.pdbx_strand_id
1 'polypeptide(L)'
;MNSYVKRYVGTDPRVTHLVGFKRASERRLVVVCALAALGIYSAVYLYEEKERNRRHASIKKDIERERWRARELGLAAPIDDGFAERYEALDGNTRARHQQALKGNE
;
A
#
# COMPACT_ATOMS: atom_id res chain seq x y z
N MET A 1 1.78 19.56 33.59
CA MET A 1 1.12 18.26 33.35
C MET A 1 0.99 17.51 34.67
N ASN A 2 -0.25 17.13 34.99
CA ASN A 2 -0.77 16.80 36.33
C ASN A 2 -0.05 15.61 37.02
N SER A 3 0.56 15.85 38.19
CA SER A 3 1.26 14.84 38.99
C SER A 3 0.37 13.70 39.49
N TYR A 4 -0.95 13.95 39.58
CA TYR A 4 -1.95 12.98 40.04
C TYR A 4 -2.18 11.83 39.06
N VAL A 5 -2.09 12.07 37.75
CA VAL A 5 -2.34 11.03 36.73
C VAL A 5 -1.22 9.97 36.77
N LYS A 6 0.02 10.38 37.02
CA LYS A 6 1.17 9.46 37.12
C LYS A 6 1.11 8.56 38.37
N ARG A 7 0.47 9.04 39.44
CA ARG A 7 0.34 8.34 40.74
C ARG A 7 -0.85 7.36 40.80
N TYR A 8 -1.87 7.55 39.97
CA TYR A 8 -3.01 6.63 39.90
C TYR A 8 -2.91 5.63 38.74
N VAL A 9 -2.33 6.02 37.60
CA VAL A 9 -2.17 5.11 36.45
C VAL A 9 -0.90 4.26 36.54
N GLY A 10 0.12 4.72 37.27
CA GLY A 10 1.40 4.01 37.42
C GLY A 10 1.40 2.85 38.41
N THR A 11 0.42 2.78 39.31
CA THR A 11 0.40 1.90 40.48
C THR A 11 -0.86 1.06 40.63
N ASP A 12 -1.83 1.18 39.70
CA ASP A 12 -3.02 0.32 39.72
C ASP A 12 -2.63 -1.10 39.24
N PRO A 13 -2.70 -2.12 40.12
CA PRO A 13 -2.38 -3.51 39.78
C PRO A 13 -3.25 -4.00 38.61
N ARG A 14 -4.49 -3.52 38.50
CA ARG A 14 -5.43 -3.97 37.47
C ARG A 14 -4.98 -3.52 36.08
N VAL A 15 -4.46 -2.31 35.97
CA VAL A 15 -3.94 -1.75 34.71
C VAL A 15 -2.57 -2.33 34.36
N THR A 16 -1.73 -2.62 35.37
CA THR A 16 -0.43 -3.29 35.16
C THR A 16 -0.56 -4.76 34.75
N HIS A 17 -1.65 -5.44 35.12
CA HIS A 17 -1.97 -6.78 34.63
C HIS A 17 -2.59 -6.78 33.23
N LEU A 18 -3.42 -5.78 32.89
CA LEU A 18 -3.99 -5.61 31.56
C LEU A 18 -2.96 -5.20 30.51
N VAL A 19 -1.99 -4.37 30.89
CA VAL A 19 -0.86 -3.94 30.05
C VAL A 19 0.41 -4.48 30.70
N GLY A 20 0.60 -5.79 30.59
CA GLY A 20 1.55 -6.66 31.30
C GLY A 20 3.05 -6.41 31.14
N PHE A 21 3.50 -5.15 31.16
CA PHE A 21 4.92 -4.80 31.13
C PHE A 21 5.33 -4.20 32.47
N LYS A 22 6.01 -5.02 33.28
CA LYS A 22 6.52 -4.63 34.60
C LYS A 22 7.71 -3.68 34.49
N ARG A 23 8.46 -3.74 33.39
CA ARG A 23 9.64 -2.89 33.16
C ARG A 23 9.46 -1.99 31.95
N ALA A 24 9.93 -0.75 32.05
CA ALA A 24 9.93 0.21 30.94
C ALA A 24 10.72 -0.30 29.71
N SER A 25 11.74 -1.14 29.93
CA SER A 25 12.51 -1.80 28.87
C SER A 25 11.66 -2.77 28.04
N GLU A 26 10.73 -3.51 28.65
CA GLU A 26 9.85 -4.46 27.97
C GLU A 26 8.84 -3.73 27.07
N ARG A 27 8.28 -2.62 27.56
CA ARG A 27 7.40 -1.75 26.75
C ARG A 27 8.12 -1.24 25.50
N ARG A 28 9.34 -0.76 25.66
CA ARG A 28 10.16 -0.29 24.54
C ARG A 28 10.45 -1.41 23.56
N LEU A 29 10.77 -2.61 24.04
CA LEU A 29 11.00 -3.77 23.19
C LEU A 29 9.78 -4.08 22.32
N VAL A 30 8.58 -4.16 22.92
CA VAL A 30 7.36 -4.47 22.16
C VAL A 30 7.02 -3.37 21.16
N VAL A 31 7.15 -2.10 21.53
CA VAL A 31 6.94 -0.98 20.59
C VAL A 31 7.94 -1.07 19.42
N VAL A 32 9.22 -1.33 19.69
CA VAL A 32 10.24 -1.48 18.64
C VAL A 32 9.92 -2.67 17.73
N CYS A 33 9.52 -3.82 18.29
CA CYS A 33 9.11 -4.99 17.51
C CYS A 33 7.88 -4.71 16.64
N ALA A 34 6.87 -4.02 17.18
CA ALA A 34 5.67 -3.65 16.44
C ALA A 34 6.00 -2.67 15.29
N LEU A 35 6.84 -1.67 15.55
CA LEU A 35 7.31 -0.74 14.52
C LEU A 35 8.18 -1.43 13.47
N ALA A 36 9.03 -2.39 13.86
CA ALA A 36 9.82 -3.19 12.93
C ALA A 36 8.92 -4.04 12.04
N ALA A 37 7.89 -4.69 12.60
CA ALA A 37 6.93 -5.48 11.83
C ALA A 37 6.15 -4.61 10.83
N LEU A 38 5.68 -3.43 11.27
CA LEU A 38 5.06 -2.45 10.37
C LEU A 38 6.02 -1.97 9.28
N GLY A 39 7.28 -1.70 9.63
CA GLY A 39 8.31 -1.30 8.67
C GLY A 39 8.59 -2.36 7.62
N ILE A 40 8.67 -3.64 8.01
CA ILE A 40 8.82 -4.77 7.08
C ILE A 40 7.60 -4.85 6.16
N TYR A 41 6.39 -4.77 6.73
CA TYR A 41 5.15 -4.81 5.94
C TYR A 41 5.11 -3.67 4.91
N SER A 42 5.39 -2.43 5.34
CA SER A 42 5.45 -1.28 4.44
C SER A 42 6.54 -1.41 3.38
N ALA A 43 7.71 -1.95 3.72
CA ALA A 43 8.81 -2.15 2.77
C ALA A 43 8.45 -3.19 1.69
N VAL A 44 7.83 -4.31 2.08
CA VAL A 44 7.34 -5.33 1.15
C VAL A 44 6.26 -4.73 0.25
N TYR A 45 5.30 -4.01 0.84
CA TYR A 45 4.24 -3.34 0.09
C TYR A 45 4.80 -2.37 -0.95
N LEU A 46 5.72 -1.48 -0.57
CA LEU A 46 6.35 -0.53 -1.49
C LEU A 46 7.19 -1.23 -2.56
N TYR A 47 7.86 -2.34 -2.23
CA TYR A 47 8.61 -3.12 -3.20
C TYR A 47 7.68 -3.76 -4.24
N GLU A 48 6.57 -4.35 -3.80
CA GLU A 48 5.55 -4.89 -4.69
C GLU A 48 4.93 -3.80 -5.57
N GLU A 49 4.61 -2.62 -5.01
CA GLU A 49 4.10 -1.49 -5.78
C GLU A 49 5.09 -1.01 -6.83
N LYS A 50 6.38 -0.91 -6.48
CA LYS A 50 7.44 -0.55 -7.41
C LYS A 50 7.56 -1.56 -8.55
N GLU A 51 7.47 -2.85 -8.24
CA GLU A 51 7.51 -3.91 -9.24
C GLU A 51 6.26 -3.91 -10.13
N ARG A 52 5.07 -3.67 -9.56
CA ARG A 52 3.84 -3.46 -10.32
C ARG A 52 3.98 -2.27 -11.27
N ASN A 53 4.46 -1.13 -10.78
CA ASN A 53 4.67 0.07 -11.59
C ASN A 53 5.68 -0.17 -12.72
N ARG A 54 6.76 -0.92 -12.47
CA ARG A 54 7.74 -1.32 -13.50
C ARG A 54 7.09 -2.17 -14.59
N ARG A 55 6.29 -3.17 -14.19
CA ARG A 55 5.54 -4.01 -15.14
C ARG A 55 4.54 -3.19 -15.95
N HIS A 56 3.80 -2.27 -15.31
CA HIS A 56 2.85 -1.40 -15.99
C HIS A 56 3.54 -0.48 -16.99
N ALA A 57 4.72 0.06 -16.65
CA ALA A 57 5.51 0.88 -17.57
C ALA A 57 6.00 0.08 -18.79
N SER A 58 6.36 -1.20 -18.60
CA SER A 58 6.75 -2.08 -19.71
C SER A 58 5.56 -2.37 -20.63
N ILE A 59 4.42 -2.80 -20.06
CA ILE A 59 3.21 -3.12 -20.82
C ILE A 59 2.73 -1.90 -21.62
N LYS A 60 2.72 -0.71 -21.00
CA LYS A 60 2.34 0.53 -21.68
C LYS A 60 3.22 0.83 -22.89
N LYS A 61 4.53 0.62 -22.78
CA LYS A 61 5.48 0.82 -23.90
C LYS A 61 5.25 -0.19 -25.02
N ASP A 62 4.92 -1.43 -24.68
CA ASP A 62 4.64 -2.46 -25.68
C ASP A 62 3.33 -2.15 -26.44
N ILE A 63 2.26 -1.76 -25.73
CA ILE A 63 1.00 -1.29 -26.34
C ILE A 63 1.25 -0.07 -27.25
N GLU A 64 2.06 0.89 -26.80
CA GLU A 64 2.40 2.08 -27.58
C GLU A 64 3.18 1.72 -28.85
N ARG A 65 4.13 0.79 -28.76
CA ARG A 65 4.91 0.29 -29.90
C ARG A 65 4.00 -0.40 -30.93
N GLU A 66 3.03 -1.20 -30.49
CA GLU A 66 2.08 -1.86 -31.40
C GLU A 66 1.12 -0.86 -32.04
N ARG A 67 0.63 0.13 -31.28
CA ARG A 67 -0.16 1.23 -31.84
C ARG A 67 0.62 2.04 -32.88
N TRP A 68 1.92 2.24 -32.67
CA TRP A 68 2.78 2.90 -33.65
C TRP A 68 2.96 2.06 -34.92
N ARG A 69 3.26 0.76 -34.79
CA ARG A 69 3.33 -0.17 -35.94
C ARG A 69 2.02 -0.22 -36.73
N ALA A 70 0.88 -0.23 -36.05
CA ALA A 70 -0.44 -0.23 -36.69
C ALA A 70 -0.67 1.05 -37.52
N ARG A 71 -0.26 2.21 -36.98
CA ARG A 71 -0.31 3.49 -37.70
C ARG A 71 0.61 3.51 -38.92
N GLU A 72 1.83 3.00 -38.80
CA GLU A 72 2.76 2.90 -39.94
C GLU A 72 2.24 2.00 -41.05
N LEU A 73 1.54 0.92 -40.70
CA LEU A 73 0.94 0.00 -41.66
C LEU A 73 -0.41 0.50 -42.23
N GLY A 74 -0.87 1.69 -41.82
CA GLY A 74 -2.16 2.24 -42.26
C GLY A 74 -3.38 1.44 -41.77
N LEU A 75 -3.21 0.61 -40.73
CA LEU A 75 -4.29 -0.17 -40.15
C LEU A 75 -5.12 0.71 -39.20
N ALA A 76 -6.45 0.65 -39.33
CA ALA A 76 -7.36 1.42 -38.49
C ALA A 76 -7.30 1.02 -37.00
N ALA A 77 -6.85 -0.20 -36.72
CA ALA A 77 -6.70 -0.74 -35.36
C ALA A 77 -5.42 -1.58 -35.24
N PRO A 78 -4.78 -1.63 -34.06
CA PRO A 78 -3.70 -2.55 -33.81
C PRO A 78 -4.19 -4.00 -33.94
N ILE A 79 -3.34 -4.86 -34.52
CA ILE A 79 -3.57 -6.32 -34.51
C ILE A 79 -3.19 -6.81 -33.12
N ASP A 80 -4.10 -6.62 -32.18
CA ASP A 80 -4.01 -7.08 -30.80
C ASP A 80 -5.30 -7.86 -30.48
N ASP A 81 -5.20 -8.88 -29.63
CA ASP A 81 -6.30 -9.80 -29.28
C ASP A 81 -7.36 -9.17 -28.34
N GLY A 82 -7.34 -7.84 -28.25
CA GLY A 82 -8.09 -7.04 -27.27
C GLY A 82 -7.36 -6.88 -25.94
N PHE A 83 -6.10 -7.32 -25.80
CA PHE A 83 -5.33 -7.16 -24.57
C PHE A 83 -5.22 -5.69 -24.15
N ALA A 84 -4.89 -4.77 -25.07
CA ALA A 84 -4.75 -3.35 -24.76
C ALA A 84 -6.04 -2.75 -24.20
N GLU A 85 -7.20 -3.09 -24.77
CA GLU A 85 -8.51 -2.61 -24.28
C GLU A 85 -8.83 -3.18 -22.90
N ARG A 86 -8.59 -4.48 -22.69
CA ARG A 86 -8.78 -5.12 -21.39
C ARG A 86 -7.84 -4.55 -20.33
N TYR A 87 -6.61 -4.25 -20.72
CA TYR A 87 -5.59 -3.67 -19.85
C TYR A 87 -5.97 -2.24 -19.42
N GLU A 88 -6.42 -1.40 -20.36
CA GLU A 88 -6.90 -0.05 -20.07
C GLU A 88 -8.17 -0.07 -19.20
N ALA A 89 -9.10 -1.00 -19.46
CA ALA A 89 -10.29 -1.19 -18.63
C ALA A 89 -9.95 -1.61 -17.19
N LEU A 90 -8.95 -2.48 -17.02
CA LEU A 90 -8.48 -2.93 -15.71
C LEU A 90 -7.80 -1.79 -14.93
N ASP A 91 -6.93 -0.99 -15.56
CA ASP A 91 -6.30 0.17 -14.92
C ASP A 91 -7.35 1.22 -14.52
N GLY A 92 -8.33 1.48 -15.40
CA GLY A 92 -9.44 2.39 -15.13
C GLY A 92 -10.29 1.97 -13.92
N ASN A 93 -10.64 0.69 -13.82
CA ASN A 93 -11.44 0.15 -12.71
C ASN A 93 -10.66 0.16 -11.39
N THR A 94 -9.35 -0.09 -11.45
CA THR A 94 -8.47 -0.07 -10.27
C THR A 94 -8.33 1.36 -9.72
N ARG A 95 -8.16 2.37 -10.60
CA ARG A 95 -8.12 3.78 -10.21
C ARG A 95 -9.46 4.29 -9.68
N ALA A 96 -10.57 3.90 -10.32
CA ALA A 96 -11.91 4.28 -9.87
C ALA A 96 -12.20 3.74 -8.46
N ARG A 97 -11.85 2.47 -8.18
CA ARG A 97 -11.96 1.89 -6.83
C ARG A 97 -11.08 2.60 -5.82
N HIS A 98 -9.86 2.96 -6.20
CA HIS A 98 -8.94 3.69 -5.30
C HIS A 98 -9.46 5.10 -4.98
N GLN A 99 -10.07 5.79 -5.95
CA GLN A 99 -10.70 7.10 -5.72
C GLN A 99 -11.96 7.00 -4.86
N GLN A 100 -12.76 5.94 -5.03
CA GLN A 100 -13.92 5.68 -4.16
C GLN A 100 -13.49 5.37 -2.72
N ALA A 101 -12.44 4.57 -2.53
CA ALA A 101 -11.89 4.27 -1.20
C ALA A 101 -11.35 5.52 -0.48
N LEU A 102 -10.77 6.47 -1.23
CA LEU A 102 -10.30 7.74 -0.68
C LEU A 102 -11.45 8.70 -0.33
N LYS A 103 -12.54 8.69 -1.11
CA LYS A 103 -13.73 9.52 -0.84
C LYS A 103 -14.66 8.97 0.25
N GLY A 104 -14.59 7.68 0.55
CA GLY A 104 -15.40 7.05 1.60
C GLY A 104 -14.84 7.14 3.02
N ASN A 105 -13.73 7.87 3.21
CA ASN A 105 -13.04 8.03 4.50
C ASN A 105 -13.14 9.48 5.07
N GLU A 106 -14.02 10.31 4.52
CA GLU A 106 -14.48 11.58 5.11
C GLU A 106 -15.85 11.39 5.78
#